data_AF-A0A075K145-F1
#
_entry.id   AF-A0A075K145-F1
#
_cell.length_a   1.000
_cell.length_b   1.000
_cell.length_c   1.000
_cell.angle_alpha   90.00
_cell.angle_beta   90.00
_cell.angle_gamma   90.00
#
_symmetry.space_group_name_H-M   'P 1'
#
loop_
_entity.id
_entity.type
_entity.pdbx_description
1 polymer ?
#
loop_
_entity_poly.entity_id
_entity_poly.type
_entity_poly.pdbx_seq_one_letter_code
_entity_poly.pdbx_strand_id
1 'polypeptide(L)' 'MRGAAIDIANTAVLRDKGVATGMSGSVYSQITDVEGEHNGLFTYDRKVEKVDKARVRAINEATIRAGAPP' A
#
# COMPACT_ATOMS: atom_id res chain seq x y z
N MET A 1 -6.17 0.48 -15.15
CA MET A 1 -6.21 0.89 -13.73
C MET A 1 -5.79 -0.26 -12.80
N ARG A 2 -4.51 -0.71 -12.85
CA ARG A 2 -3.98 -1.80 -11.99
C ARG A 2 -3.13 -1.33 -10.79
N GLY A 3 -2.79 -0.04 -10.71
CA GLY A 3 -1.89 0.49 -9.66
C GLY A 3 -2.45 0.42 -8.23
N ALA A 4 -3.76 0.52 -8.05
CA ALA A 4 -4.39 0.59 -6.73
C ALA A 4 -4.64 -0.76 -6.02
N ALA A 5 -4.41 -1.88 -6.72
CA ALA A 5 -4.51 -3.20 -6.09
C ALA A 5 -3.14 -3.67 -5.55
N ILE A 6 -2.05 -3.03 -6.00
CA ILE A 6 -0.69 -3.47 -5.69
C ILE A 6 -0.27 -3.07 -4.27
N ASP A 7 -0.77 -1.95 -3.74
CA ASP A 7 -0.43 -1.53 -2.37
C ASP A 7 -0.99 -2.52 -1.35
N ILE A 8 -2.25 -2.96 -1.52
CA ILE A 8 -2.88 -3.94 -0.63
C ILE A 8 -2.13 -5.27 -0.69
N ALA A 9 -1.76 -5.71 -1.90
CA ALA A 9 -1.01 -6.95 -2.07
C ALA A 9 0.39 -6.87 -1.43
N ASN A 10 1.09 -5.74 -1.59
CA ASN A 10 2.40 -5.53 -0.99
C ASN A 10 2.33 -5.47 0.53
N THR A 11 1.33 -4.78 1.09
CA THR A 11 1.12 -4.74 2.55
C THR A 11 0.76 -6.12 3.10
N ALA A 12 0.02 -6.94 2.37
CA ALA A 12 -0.22 -8.34 2.75
C ALA A 12 1.08 -9.15 2.76
N VAL A 13 1.98 -8.95 1.80
CA VAL A 13 3.31 -9.58 1.82
C VAL A 13 4.13 -9.15 3.04
N LEU A 14 4.14 -7.86 3.38
CA LEU A 14 4.79 -7.35 4.60
C LEU A 14 4.21 -8.04 5.85
N ARG A 15 2.89 -8.07 5.98
CA ARG A 15 2.21 -8.67 7.13
C ARG A 15 2.51 -10.17 7.28
N ASP A 16 2.40 -10.90 6.17
CA ASP A 16 2.40 -12.37 6.19
C ASP A 16 3.82 -12.97 6.12
N LYS A 17 4.79 -12.22 5.59
CA LYS A 17 6.16 -12.72 5.34
C LYS A 17 7.27 -11.84 5.90
N GLY A 18 6.99 -10.56 6.20
CA GLY A 18 8.02 -9.59 6.57
C GLY A 18 8.65 -9.86 7.94
N VAL A 19 7.86 -10.26 8.94
CA VAL A 19 8.37 -10.50 10.29
C VAL A 19 9.43 -11.61 10.30
N ALA A 20 9.19 -12.71 9.57
CA ALA A 20 10.10 -13.84 9.46
C ALA A 20 11.45 -13.47 8.80
N THR A 21 11.50 -12.37 8.04
CA THR A 21 12.70 -11.89 7.35
C THR A 21 13.32 -10.65 8.01
N GLY A 22 12.83 -10.24 9.18
CA GLY A 22 13.33 -9.06 9.90
C GLY A 22 12.83 -7.72 9.34
N MET A 23 11.82 -7.71 8.48
CA MET A 23 11.20 -6.47 8.00
C MET A 23 10.22 -5.91 9.03
N SER A 24 10.35 -4.61 9.32
CA SER A 24 9.46 -3.87 10.22
C SER A 24 8.44 -2.97 9.51
N GLY A 25 8.56 -2.80 8.19
CA GLY A 25 7.69 -1.90 7.43
C GLY A 25 7.94 -1.91 5.92
N SER A 26 7.12 -1.16 5.19
CA SER A 26 7.26 -0.89 3.76
C SER A 26 6.77 0.51 3.44
N VAL A 27 7.38 1.17 2.45
CA VAL A 27 6.99 2.53 2.02
C VAL A 27 6.52 2.49 0.57
N TYR A 28 5.36 3.10 0.30
CA TYR A 28 4.93 3.40 -1.06
C TYR A 28 5.53 4.73 -1.49
N SER A 29 6.34 4.75 -2.55
CA SER A 29 7.14 5.91 -2.93
C SER A 29 6.46 6.87 -3.91
N GLN A 30 5.39 6.44 -4.60
CA GLN A 30 4.84 7.17 -5.74
C GLN A 30 3.42 7.66 -5.50
N ILE A 31 3.30 8.92 -5.09
CA ILE A 31 2.01 9.50 -4.69
C ILE A 31 1.12 9.79 -5.91
N THR A 32 1.70 10.19 -7.04
CA THR A 32 0.97 10.53 -8.29
C THR A 32 1.51 9.76 -9.47
N ASP A 33 0.70 9.66 -10.53
CA ASP A 33 1.21 9.23 -11.83
C ASP A 33 2.32 10.18 -12.29
N VAL A 34 3.28 9.65 -13.05
CA VAL A 34 4.34 10.41 -13.74
C VAL A 34 4.33 10.04 -15.23
N GLU A 35 5.12 10.72 -16.06
CA GLU A 35 5.10 10.48 -17.50
C GLU A 35 5.43 9.01 -17.83
N GLY A 36 4.49 8.31 -18.47
CA GLY A 36 4.60 6.88 -18.80
C GLY A 36 4.26 5.92 -17.65
N GLU A 37 4.15 6.39 -16.41
CA GLU A 37 3.91 5.55 -15.24
C GLU A 37 2.56 5.84 -14.57
N HIS A 38 1.75 4.78 -14.43
CA HIS A 38 0.35 4.88 -14.03
C HIS A 38 0.07 4.18 -12.68
N ASN A 39 1.09 4.12 -11.83
CA ASN A 39 1.13 3.50 -10.50
C ASN A 39 0.99 4.53 -9.37
N GLY A 40 0.71 5.81 -9.64
CA GLY A 40 0.37 6.76 -8.59
C GLY A 40 -0.88 6.36 -7.78
N LEU A 41 -0.90 6.73 -6.50
CA LEU A 41 -2.11 6.69 -5.66
C LEU A 41 -3.15 7.70 -6.17
N PHE A 42 -2.71 8.75 -6.84
CA PHE A 42 -3.53 9.77 -7.51
C PHE A 42 -3.16 9.87 -8.99
N THR A 43 -4.05 10.44 -9.81
CA THR A 43 -3.71 10.89 -11.16
C THR A 43 -2.60 11.94 -11.16
N TYR A 44 -1.97 12.12 -12.32
CA TYR A 44 -0.88 13.09 -12.52
C TYR A 44 -1.25 14.50 -12.01
N ASP A 45 -2.48 14.93 -12.30
CA ASP A 45 -3.03 16.24 -11.89
C ASP A 45 -3.59 16.28 -10.46
N ARG A 46 -3.48 15.18 -9.69
CA ARG A 46 -3.96 15.00 -8.32
C ARG A 46 -5.47 15.14 -8.13
N LYS A 47 -6.27 15.09 -9.21
CA LYS A 47 -7.72 15.27 -9.11
C LYS A 47 -8.48 13.98 -8.79
N VAL A 48 -7.93 12.84 -9.18
CA VAL A 48 -8.58 11.55 -8.96
C VAL A 48 -7.72 10.70 -8.06
N GLU A 49 -8.26 10.34 -6.91
CA GLU A 49 -7.72 9.29 -6.06
C GLU A 49 -8.00 7.93 -6.70
N LYS A 50 -6.95 7.16 -6.96
CA LYS A 50 -7.02 5.89 -7.68
C LYS A 50 -7.19 4.69 -6.75
N VAL A 51 -6.92 4.87 -5.45
CA VAL A 51 -6.96 3.82 -4.44
C VAL A 51 -8.31 3.69 -3.74
N ASP A 52 -8.63 2.46 -3.33
CA ASP A 52 -9.72 2.20 -2.41
C ASP A 52 -9.25 2.45 -0.97
N LYS A 53 -9.44 3.68 -0.49
CA LYS A 53 -9.03 4.10 0.87
C LYS A 53 -9.50 3.16 1.96
N ALA A 54 -10.73 2.63 1.87
CA ALA A 54 -11.27 1.77 2.90
C ALA A 54 -10.48 0.46 2.99
N ARG A 55 -10.12 -0.11 1.84
CA ARG A 55 -9.31 -1.33 1.77
C ARG A 55 -7.85 -1.10 2.18
N VAL A 56 -7.25 0.02 1.77
CA VAL A 56 -5.88 0.41 2.20
C VAL A 56 -5.83 0.58 3.71
N ARG A 57 -6.82 1.27 4.29
CA ARG A 57 -6.94 1.42 5.74
C ARG A 57 -7.08 0.07 6.44
N ALA A 58 -7.97 -0.78 5.94
CA ALA A 58 -8.24 -2.08 6.54
C ALA A 58 -6.99 -2.98 6.58
N ILE A 59 -6.18 -3.01 5.51
CA ILE A 59 -4.96 -3.82 5.49
C ILE A 59 -3.88 -3.22 6.41
N ASN A 60 -3.72 -1.90 6.46
CA ASN A 60 -2.77 -1.25 7.37
C ASN A 60 -3.12 -1.53 8.84
N GLU A 61 -4.39 -1.40 9.21
CA GLU A 61 -4.86 -1.74 10.56
C GLU A 61 -4.67 -3.23 10.88
N ALA A 62 -4.89 -4.12 9.91
CA ALA A 62 -4.62 -5.55 10.09
C ALA A 62 -3.13 -5.84 10.31
N THR A 63 -2.24 -5.16 9.59
CA THR A 63 -0.79 -5.27 9.78
C THR A 63 -0.35 -4.78 11.16
N ILE A 64 -0.88 -3.65 11.62
CA ILE A 64 -0.60 -3.12 12.96
C ILE A 64 -1.04 -4.13 14.04
N ARG A 65 -2.26 -4.67 13.94
CA ARG A 65 -2.76 -5.68 14.88
C ARG A 65 -1.92 -6.95 14.88
N ALA A 66 -1.42 -7.40 13.72
CA ALA A 66 -0.59 -8.59 13.62
C ALA A 66 0.79 -8.43 14.30
N GLY A 67 1.31 -7.20 14.38
CA GLY A 67 2.57 -6.88 15.06
C GLY A 67 2.39 -6.35 16.49
N ALA A 68 1.16 -6.23 17.00
CA ALA A 68 0.92 -5.74 18.35
C ALA A 68 1.35 -6.78 19.39
N PRO A 69 1.97 -6.36 20.51
CA PRO A 69 2.20 -7.25 21.64
C PRO A 69 0.85 -7.77 22.19
N PRO A 70 0.85 -8.98 22.78
CA PRO A 70 -0.35 -9.57 23.40
C PRO A 70 -0.89 -8.74 24.56
#